data_AF-A0A7C7X6L3-F1
#
_entry.id   AF-A0A7C7X6L3-F1
#
_cell.length_a   1.000
_cell.length_b   1.000
_cell.length_c   1.000
_cell.angle_alpha   90.00
_cell.angle_beta   90.00
_cell.angle_gamma   90.00
#
_symmetry.space_group_name_H-M   'P 1'
#
loop_
_entity.id
_entity.type
_entity.pdbx_description
1 polymer ?
#
loop_
_entity_poly.entity_id
_entity_poly.type
_entity_poly.pdbx_seq_one_letter_code
_entity_poly.pdbx_strand_id
1 'polypeptide(L)'
;MVDTTAPGITAPDSIIIEASGAEGNLADIGLGSGNDTVEIISVTSDSPDTFPLGETVITWTATDSSGNSATATQTVTVVDTTAPGITVP
;
A
#
# COMPACT_ATOMS: atom_id res chain seq x y z
N MET A 1 -12.47 -30.95 -8.79
CA MET A 1 -11.32 -30.31 -9.44
C MET A 1 -10.85 -29.23 -8.49
N VAL A 2 -9.61 -29.31 -8.01
CA VAL A 2 -9.02 -28.24 -7.19
C VAL A 2 -8.44 -27.21 -8.15
N ASP A 3 -8.70 -25.93 -7.91
CA ASP A 3 -8.07 -24.87 -8.70
C ASP A 3 -6.62 -24.69 -8.23
N THR A 4 -5.71 -24.60 -9.20
CA THR A 4 -4.27 -24.40 -8.98
C THR A 4 -3.77 -23.11 -9.62
N THR A 5 -4.68 -22.29 -10.15
CA THR A 5 -4.36 -21.00 -10.78
C THR A 5 -4.22 -19.97 -9.68
N ALA A 6 -3.12 -19.21 -9.68
CA ALA A 6 -2.98 -18.13 -8.73
C ALA A 6 -3.86 -16.94 -9.15
N PRO A 7 -4.45 -16.20 -8.20
CA PRO A 7 -5.22 -15.02 -8.52
C PRO A 7 -4.33 -13.94 -9.15
N GLY A 8 -4.93 -13.12 -10.01
CA GLY A 8 -4.36 -11.83 -10.38
C GLY A 8 -4.57 -10.83 -9.25
N ILE A 9 -3.61 -9.93 -9.05
CA ILE A 9 -3.71 -8.83 -8.10
C ILE A 9 -3.14 -7.56 -8.73
N THR A 10 -3.87 -6.46 -8.56
CA THR A 10 -3.45 -5.11 -8.93
C THR A 10 -3.37 -4.26 -7.67
N ALA A 11 -2.15 -3.86 -7.31
CA ALA A 11 -1.93 -2.86 -6.27
C ALA A 11 -2.26 -1.46 -6.82
N PRO A 12 -2.71 -0.50 -5.98
CA PRO A 12 -2.90 0.88 -6.41
C PRO A 12 -1.56 1.55 -6.71
N ASP A 13 -1.60 2.64 -7.46
CA ASP A 13 -0.40 3.38 -7.88
C ASP A 13 0.43 3.88 -6.68
N SER A 14 1.74 4.05 -6.91
CA SER A 14 2.62 4.68 -5.93
C SER A 14 2.24 6.13 -5.70
N ILE A 15 2.32 6.58 -4.45
CA ILE A 15 1.93 7.93 -4.05
C ILE A 15 3.11 8.66 -3.39
N ILE A 16 3.12 9.98 -3.54
CA ILE A 16 4.07 10.88 -2.89
C ILE A 16 3.28 11.84 -2.02
N ILE A 17 3.62 11.94 -0.75
CA ILE A 17 2.96 12.84 0.20
C ILE A 17 3.98 13.75 0.89
N GLU A 18 3.54 14.95 1.25
CA GLU A 18 4.32 15.87 2.07
C GLU A 18 4.27 15.46 3.53
N ALA A 19 5.38 15.68 4.23
CA ALA A 19 5.47 15.44 5.66
C ALA A 19 4.57 16.42 6.43
N SER A 20 3.60 15.89 7.17
CA SER A 20 2.66 16.67 7.99
C SER A 20 3.10 16.80 9.45
N GLY A 21 4.06 16.00 9.92
CA GLY A 21 4.53 16.06 11.30
C GLY A 21 5.62 15.04 11.64
N ALA A 22 6.24 15.23 12.81
CA ALA A 22 7.31 14.36 13.30
C ALA A 22 6.80 12.99 13.82
N GLU A 23 5.51 12.86 14.11
CA GLU A 23 4.92 11.65 14.71
C GLU A 23 4.33 10.67 13.67
N GLY A 24 4.60 10.91 12.38
CA GLY A 24 4.17 10.06 11.27
C GLY A 24 3.19 10.75 10.35
N ASN A 25 3.12 10.24 9.11
CA ASN A 25 2.36 10.85 8.03
C ASN A 25 1.23 9.92 7.62
N LEU A 26 0.04 10.49 7.42
CA LEU A 26 -1.12 9.73 6.96
C LEU A 26 -1.14 9.72 5.44
N ALA A 27 -1.26 8.53 4.85
CA ALA A 27 -1.38 8.35 3.42
C ALA A 27 -2.65 7.54 3.12
N ASP A 28 -3.45 7.99 2.15
CA ASP A 28 -4.50 7.17 1.58
C ASP A 28 -3.91 6.31 0.47
N ILE A 29 -3.71 5.02 0.77
CA ILE A 29 -3.05 4.05 -0.09
C ILE A 29 -4.01 3.42 -1.12
N GLY A 30 -5.30 3.75 -1.07
CA GLY A 30 -6.34 3.14 -1.89
C GLY A 30 -6.65 1.70 -1.52
N LEU A 31 -7.28 0.97 -2.46
CA LEU A 31 -7.67 -0.43 -2.29
C LEU A 31 -7.10 -1.27 -3.42
N GLY A 32 -6.34 -2.33 -3.08
CA GLY A 32 -5.95 -3.35 -4.05
C GLY A 32 -7.15 -4.13 -4.59
N SER A 33 -7.02 -4.63 -5.82
CA SER A 33 -8.06 -5.45 -6.47
C SER A 33 -7.50 -6.80 -6.87
N GLY A 34 -8.21 -7.87 -6.50
CA GLY A 34 -7.90 -9.24 -6.93
C GLY A 34 -8.86 -9.71 -8.02
N ASN A 35 -8.39 -10.54 -8.95
CA ASN A 35 -9.22 -11.14 -9.99
C ASN A 35 -8.75 -12.58 -10.27
N ASP A 36 -9.68 -13.53 -10.31
CA ASP A 36 -9.38 -14.91 -10.67
C ASP A 36 -10.57 -15.54 -11.44
N THR A 37 -10.35 -16.72 -12.02
CA THR A 37 -11.39 -17.56 -12.61
C THR A 37 -12.34 -18.10 -11.54
N VAL A 38 -11.85 -18.22 -10.31
CA VAL A 38 -12.62 -18.52 -9.09
C VAL A 38 -12.82 -17.27 -8.23
N GLU A 39 -13.59 -17.41 -7.15
CA GLU A 39 -13.84 -16.31 -6.22
C GLU A 39 -12.58 -15.94 -5.42
N ILE A 40 -12.31 -14.62 -5.34
CA ILE A 40 -11.35 -14.03 -4.40
C ILE A 40 -12.00 -13.90 -3.04
N ILE A 41 -11.38 -14.47 -2.00
CA ILE A 41 -11.92 -14.44 -0.64
C ILE A 41 -11.36 -13.30 0.21
N SER A 42 -10.15 -12.83 -0.11
CA SER A 42 -9.52 -11.75 0.65
C SER A 42 -8.51 -10.99 -0.19
N VAL A 43 -8.48 -9.68 0.01
CA VAL A 43 -7.38 -8.80 -0.41
C VAL A 43 -6.96 -7.98 0.80
N THR A 44 -5.69 -8.07 1.18
CA THR A 44 -5.13 -7.40 2.36
C THR A 44 -3.84 -6.66 2.01
N SER A 45 -3.41 -5.73 2.85
CA SER A 45 -2.10 -5.08 2.77
C SER A 45 -1.38 -5.15 4.11
N ASP A 46 -0.05 -5.04 4.08
CA ASP A 46 0.83 -4.91 5.26
C ASP A 46 1.10 -3.44 5.65
N SER A 47 0.22 -2.53 5.21
CA SER A 47 0.38 -1.09 5.43
C SER A 47 0.53 -0.75 6.92
N PRO A 48 1.48 0.12 7.29
CA PRO A 48 1.49 0.71 8.62
C PRO A 48 0.35 1.71 8.79
N ASP A 49 0.03 2.05 10.05
CA ASP A 49 -0.94 3.10 10.38
C ASP A 49 -0.40 4.51 10.02
N THR A 50 0.91 4.69 10.08
CA THR A 50 1.61 5.94 9.73
C THR A 50 2.90 5.67 8.97
N PHE A 51 3.25 6.59 8.09
CA PHE A 51 4.42 6.50 7.23
C PHE A 51 5.57 7.39 7.73
N PRO A 52 6.78 6.83 7.92
CA PRO A 52 7.97 7.62 8.20
C PRO A 52 8.41 8.42 6.97
N LEU A 53 9.28 9.41 7.17
CA LEU A 53 9.98 10.08 6.06
C LEU A 53 10.75 9.06 5.21
N GLY A 54 10.69 9.22 3.89
CA GLY A 54 11.31 8.32 2.93
C GLY A 54 10.32 7.39 2.24
N GLU A 55 10.83 6.29 1.69
CA GLU A 55 10.02 5.30 0.96
C GLU A 55 9.56 4.17 1.89
N THR A 56 8.27 3.86 1.81
CA THR A 56 7.66 2.68 2.45
C THR A 56 7.06 1.81 1.37
N VAL A 57 7.46 0.54 1.34
CA VAL A 57 6.91 -0.45 0.40
C VAL A 57 5.79 -1.21 1.10
N ILE A 58 4.62 -1.22 0.49
CA ILE A 58 3.44 -1.92 0.94
C ILE A 58 3.21 -3.13 0.02
N THR A 59 3.06 -4.30 0.62
CA THR A 59 2.71 -5.56 -0.04
C THR A 59 1.22 -5.82 0.09
N TRP A 60 0.54 -5.89 -1.04
CA TRP A 60 -0.82 -6.36 -1.16
C TRP A 60 -0.83 -7.87 -1.41
N THR A 61 -1.74 -8.59 -0.75
CA THR A 61 -1.92 -10.04 -0.90
C THR A 61 -3.38 -10.34 -1.22
N ALA A 62 -3.62 -11.03 -2.34
CA ALA A 62 -4.93 -11.59 -2.69
C ALA A 62 -4.89 -13.09 -2.45
N THR A 63 -5.98 -13.64 -1.92
CA THR A 63 -6.17 -15.08 -1.75
C THR A 63 -7.50 -15.48 -2.35
N ASP A 64 -7.49 -16.56 -3.11
CA ASP A 64 -8.69 -17.15 -3.71
C ASP A 64 -9.37 -18.17 -2.77
N SER A 65 -10.57 -18.62 -3.15
CA SER A 65 -11.35 -19.63 -2.45
C SER A 65 -10.74 -21.04 -2.44
N SER A 66 -9.74 -21.28 -3.29
CA SER A 66 -9.02 -22.56 -3.38
C SER A 66 -7.72 -22.57 -2.56
N GLY A 67 -7.35 -21.43 -1.97
CA GLY A 67 -6.15 -21.26 -1.15
C GLY A 67 -4.90 -20.81 -1.92
N ASN A 68 -5.01 -20.44 -3.19
CA ASN A 68 -3.91 -19.83 -3.93
C ASN A 68 -3.81 -18.35 -3.57
N SER A 69 -2.58 -17.83 -3.55
CA SER A 69 -2.31 -16.42 -3.24
C SER A 69 -1.38 -15.78 -4.26
N ALA A 70 -1.55 -14.47 -4.44
CA ALA A 70 -0.67 -13.63 -5.24
C ALA A 70 -0.40 -12.30 -4.55
N THR A 71 0.71 -11.67 -4.88
CA THR A 71 1.14 -10.40 -4.27
C THR A 71 1.47 -9.33 -5.30
N ALA A 72 1.24 -8.07 -4.92
CA ALA A 72 1.64 -6.88 -5.66
C ALA A 72 2.14 -5.82 -4.69
N THR A 73 3.01 -4.93 -5.15
CA THR A 73 3.63 -3.90 -4.28
C THR A 73 3.17 -2.50 -4.68
N GLN A 74 3.00 -1.64 -3.68
CA GLN A 74 2.84 -0.20 -3.80
C GLN A 74 3.97 0.50 -3.04
N THR A 75 4.39 1.68 -3.51
CA THR A 75 5.35 2.52 -2.79
C THR A 75 4.70 3.82 -2.35
N VAL A 76 4.85 4.15 -1.06
CA VAL A 76 4.49 5.44 -0.48
C VAL A 76 5.77 6.20 -0.17
N THR A 77 5.96 7.35 -0.80
CA THR A 77 7.12 8.21 -0.57
C THR A 77 6.69 9.44 0.21
N VAL A 78 7.25 9.61 1.41
CA VAL A 78 7.03 10.80 2.24
C VAL A 78 8.25 11.72 2.11
N VAL A 79 8.04 12.94 1.65
CA VAL A 79 9.08 13.96 1.51
C VAL A 79 8.77 15.19 2.36
N ASP A 80 9.80 15.83 2.90
CA ASP A 80 9.66 17.13 3.54
C ASP A 80 10.21 18.21 2.60
N THR A 81 9.30 18.96 1.96
CA THR A 81 9.68 20.12 1.14
C THR A 81 9.40 21.45 1.84
N THR A 82 8.89 21.43 3.08
CA THR A 82 8.51 22.65 3.80
C THR A 82 9.72 23.23 4.53
N ALA A 83 10.20 24.38 4.06
CA ALA A 83 11.31 25.07 4.71
C ALA A 83 10.94 25.53 6.14
N PRO A 84 11.88 25.45 7.11
CA PRO A 84 11.64 25.96 8.44
C PRO A 84 11.49 27.49 8.42
N GLY A 85 10.43 28.00 9.06
CA GLY A 85 10.24 29.44 9.24
C GLY A 85 11.18 29.97 10.31
N ILE A 86 12.02 30.96 9.97
CA ILE A 86 12.78 31.73 10.95
C ILE A 86 11.99 33.02 11.25
N THR A 87 11.42 33.14 12.44
CA THR A 87 10.88 34.41 12.94
C THR A 87 11.95 35.12 13.75
N VAL A 88 12.44 36.24 13.24
CA VAL A 88 13.37 37.11 13.95
C VAL A 88 12.56 38.05 14.87
N PRO A 89 12.91 38.18 16.16
CA PRO A 89 12.21 39.07 17.11
C PRO A 89 12.45 40.56 16.86
#